data_AF-A0A7K6H663-F1
#
_entry.id   AF-A0A7K6H663-F1
#
_cell.length_a   1.000
_cell.length_b   1.000
_cell.length_c   1.000
_cell.angle_alpha   90.00
_cell.angle_beta   90.00
_cell.angle_gamma   90.00
#
_symmetry.space_group_name_H-M   'P 1'
#
loop_
_entity.id
_entity.type
_entity.pdbx_description
1 polymer ?
#
loop_
_entity_poly.entity_id
_entity_poly.type
_entity_poly.pdbx_seq_one_letter_code
_entity_poly.pdbx_strand_id
1 'polypeptide(L)' 'MAALLRLLCAAALALLLWAGICSSVCVEVPSETEAVQGTDMKLLCISCMKREEVTASTVVEWFYRPEGGKD' A
#
# COMPACT_ATOMS: atom_id res chain seq x y z
N MET A 1 -4.31 16.64 -38.24
CA MET A 1 -3.94 15.28 -37.77
C MET A 1 -2.51 15.20 -37.24
N ALA A 2 -1.48 15.55 -38.00
CA ALA A 2 -0.08 15.46 -37.55
C ALA A 2 0.27 16.35 -36.33
N ALA A 3 -0.25 17.59 -36.27
CA ALA A 3 0.01 18.49 -35.13
C ALA A 3 -0.62 17.99 -33.82
N LEU A 4 -1.85 17.47 -33.90
CA LEU A 4 -2.55 16.87 -32.76
C LEU A 4 -1.81 15.62 -32.25
N LEU A 5 -1.35 14.75 -33.15
CA LEU A 5 -0.57 13.57 -32.80
C LEU A 5 0.76 13.95 -32.13
N ARG A 6 1.44 14.99 -32.61
CA ARG A 6 2.68 15.51 -32.00
C ARG A 6 2.45 16.09 -30.60
N LEU A 7 1.36 16.83 -30.41
CA LEU A 7 0.96 17.36 -29.09
C LEU A 7 0.65 16.24 -28.11
N LEU A 8 -0.08 15.20 -28.55
CA LEU A 8 -0.36 14.02 -27.73
C LEU A 8 0.91 13.26 -27.35
N CYS A 9 1.85 13.08 -28.29
CA CYS A 9 3.15 12.45 -28.01
C CYS A 9 4.00 13.26 -27.02
N ALA A 10 4.04 14.59 -27.17
CA ALA A 10 4.77 15.46 -26.25
C ALA A 10 4.18 15.43 -24.83
N ALA A 11 2.85 15.45 -24.72
CA ALA A 11 2.16 15.33 -23.43
C ALA A 11 2.39 13.96 -22.78
N ALA A 12 2.31 12.87 -23.54
CA ALA A 12 2.60 11.53 -23.04
C ALA A 12 4.05 11.40 -22.54
N LEU A 13 5.03 11.94 -23.29
CA LEU A 13 6.43 11.95 -22.89
C LEU A 13 6.63 12.74 -21.58
N ALA A 14 5.99 13.91 -21.45
CA ALA A 14 6.06 14.70 -20.23
C ALA A 14 5.49 13.96 -19.01
N LEU A 15 4.38 13.24 -19.18
CA LEU A 15 3.78 12.42 -18.12
C LEU A 15 4.69 11.27 -17.68
N LEU A 16 5.35 10.59 -18.61
CA LEU A 16 6.30 9.52 -18.31
C LEU A 16 7.53 10.05 -17.55
N LEU A 17 8.05 11.21 -17.95
CA LEU A 17 9.16 11.87 -17.25
C LEU A 17 8.77 12.26 -15.83
N TRP A 18 7.55 12.75 -15.63
CA TRP A 18 7.07 13.14 -14.29
C TRP A 18 6.86 11.92 -13.39
N ALA A 19 6.25 10.85 -13.92
CA ALA A 19 6.05 9.60 -13.18
C ALA A 19 7.38 8.98 -12.72
N GLY A 20 8.46 9.12 -13.50
CA GLY A 20 9.80 8.65 -13.13
C GLY A 20 10.44 9.38 -11.94
N ILE A 21 9.92 10.55 -11.54
CA ILE A 21 10.38 11.31 -10.38
C ILE A 21 9.67 10.84 -9.09
N CYS A 22 8.54 10.15 -9.22
CA CYS A 22 7.83 9.58 -8.07
C CYS A 22 8.51 8.27 -7.63
N SER A 23 8.78 8.14 -6.33
CA SER A 23 9.21 6.86 -5.74
C SER A 23 8.01 6.17 -5.09
N SER A 24 7.80 4.89 -5.43
CA SER A 24 6.91 4.03 -4.65
C SER A 24 7.53 3.79 -3.28
N VAL A 25 6.75 3.99 -2.21
CA VAL A 25 7.19 3.74 -0.83
C VAL A 25 6.18 2.87 -0.11
N CYS A 26 6.64 2.11 0.88
CA CYS A 26 5.77 1.42 1.83
C CYS A 26 5.18 2.44 2.82
N VAL A 27 3.88 2.35 3.09
CA VAL A 27 3.19 3.18 4.09
C VAL A 27 2.42 2.28 5.05
N GLU A 28 2.64 2.48 6.34
CA GLU A 28 1.91 1.81 7.41
C GLU A 28 0.53 2.47 7.56
N VAL A 29 -0.52 1.71 7.23
CA VAL A 29 -1.91 2.16 7.36
C VAL A 29 -2.56 1.34 8.49
N PRO A 30 -3.19 1.99 9.47
CA PRO A 30 -3.85 1.27 10.56
C PRO A 30 -5.02 0.43 10.05
N SER A 31 -5.29 -0.68 10.74
CA SER A 31 -6.49 -1.48 10.49
C SER A 31 -7.75 -0.74 10.93
N GLU A 32 -8.85 -0.99 10.22
CA GLU A 32 -10.18 -0.64 10.70
C GLU A 32 -10.44 -1.29 12.07
N THR A 33 -11.25 -0.65 12.91
CA THR A 33 -11.56 -1.10 14.28
C THR A 33 -12.95 -1.66 14.44
N GLU A 34 -13.87 -1.36 13.52
CA GLU A 34 -15.27 -1.74 13.61
C GLU A 34 -15.60 -2.82 12.57
N ALA A 35 -16.28 -3.88 13.01
CA ALA A 35 -16.77 -4.95 12.15
C ALA A 35 -18.28 -4.85 11.97
N VAL A 36 -18.78 -5.11 10.76
CA VAL A 36 -20.23 -5.21 10.50
C VAL A 36 -20.68 -6.66 10.73
N GLN A 37 -21.66 -6.85 11.59
CA GLN A 37 -22.18 -8.20 11.92
C GLN A 37 -22.68 -8.93 10.67
N GLY A 38 -22.29 -10.19 10.53
CA GLY A 38 -22.68 -11.04 9.38
C GLY A 38 -21.86 -10.80 8.12
N THR A 39 -20.80 -9.99 8.20
CA THR A 39 -19.85 -9.77 7.10
C THR A 39 -18.42 -10.06 7.55
N ASP A 40 -17.56 -10.42 6.59
CA ASP A 40 -16.15 -10.64 6.86
C ASP A 40 -15.40 -9.30 7.00
N MET A 41 -14.56 -9.20 8.02
CA MET A 41 -13.65 -8.07 8.22
C MET A 41 -12.21 -8.52 8.00
N LYS A 42 -11.44 -7.72 7.27
CA LYS A 42 -10.00 -7.93 7.08
C LYS A 42 -9.21 -7.07 8.05
N LEU A 43 -8.41 -7.71 8.89
CA LEU A 43 -7.42 -7.02 9.73
C LEU A 43 -6.14 -6.72 8.94
N LEU A 44 -5.58 -5.53 9.14
CA LEU A 44 -4.32 -5.11 8.52
C LEU A 44 -3.19 -5.07 9.55
N CYS A 45 -2.07 -5.70 9.21
CA CYS A 45 -0.79 -5.57 9.93
C CYS A 45 0.29 -5.28 8.89
N ILE A 46 0.64 -3.99 8.76
CA ILE A 46 1.64 -3.50 7.82
C ILE A 46 2.82 -3.01 8.64
N SER A 47 4.00 -3.58 8.38
CA SER A 47 5.27 -3.17 9.00
C SER A 47 6.25 -2.88 7.88
N CYS A 48 6.60 -1.61 7.70
CA CYS A 48 7.48 -1.17 6.62
C CYS A 48 8.92 -1.16 7.10
N MET A 49 9.83 -1.74 6.31
CA MET A 49 11.25 -1.64 6.61
C MET A 49 11.72 -0.19 6.45
N LYS A 50 12.51 0.30 7.41
CA LYS A 50 13.09 1.65 7.33
C LYS A 50 14.07 1.82 6.15
N ARG A 51 14.62 0.72 5.65
CA ARG A 51 15.67 0.66 4.65
C ARG A 51 15.41 -0.51 3.70
N GLU A 52 15.06 -0.22 2.45
CA GLU A 52 14.57 -1.20 1.48
C GLU A 52 15.69 -2.07 0.87
N GLU A 53 16.94 -1.62 0.90
CA GLU A 53 18.07 -2.37 0.36
C GLU A 53 18.53 -3.54 1.24
N VAL A 54 17.97 -3.69 2.44
CA VAL A 54 18.32 -4.75 3.38
C VAL A 54 17.36 -5.93 3.24
N THR A 55 17.88 -7.09 2.85
CA THR A 55 17.09 -8.33 2.84
C THR A 55 16.78 -8.78 4.26
N ALA A 56 15.51 -8.93 4.61
CA ALA A 56 15.07 -9.41 5.91
C ALA A 56 14.25 -10.71 5.78
N SER A 57 14.41 -11.62 6.75
CA SER A 57 13.51 -12.75 6.97
C SER A 57 12.63 -12.42 8.15
N THR A 58 11.31 -12.48 8.00
CA THR A 58 10.34 -12.11 9.03
C THR A 58 9.29 -13.20 9.20
N VAL A 59 8.69 -13.25 10.39
CA VAL A 59 7.59 -14.16 10.74
C VAL A 59 6.49 -13.31 11.37
N VAL A 60 5.24 -13.62 11.04
CA VAL A 60 4.06 -12.96 11.60
C VAL A 60 3.21 -14.00 12.29
N GLU A 61 2.86 -13.73 13.54
CA GLU A 61 1.97 -14.55 14.36
C GLU A 61 0.76 -13.70 14.76
N TRP A 62 -0.43 -14.29 14.71
CA TRP A 62 -1.68 -13.63 15.07
C TRP A 62 -2.25 -14.25 16.33
N PHE A 63 -2.61 -13.40 17.30
CA PHE A 63 -3.22 -13.81 18.56
C PHE A 63 -4.45 -12.95 18.81
N TYR A 64 -5.49 -13.54 19.40
CA TYR A 64 -6.72 -12.85 19.77
C TYR A 64 -7.00 -13.06 21.26
N ARG A 65 -7.40 -11.99 21.94
CA ARG A 65 -7.88 -12.04 23.32
C ARG A 65 -9.29 -11.46 23.38
N PRO A 66 -10.30 -12.23 23.80
CA PRO A 66 -11.63 -11.70 23.98
C PRO A 66 -11.71 -10.78 25.20
N GLU A 67 -12.67 -9.85 25.19
CA GLU A 67 -12.96 -9.03 26.35
C GLU A 67 -13.33 -9.91 27.56
N GLY A 68 -12.75 -9.59 28.72
CA GLY A 68 -12.96 -10.38 29.94
C GLY A 68 -12.03 -11.59 30.13
N GLY A 69 -11.07 -11.83 29.22
CA GLY A 69 -9.92 -12.72 29.46
C GLY A 69 -10.27 -14.19 29.67
N LYS A 70 -11.29 -14.70 28.98
CA LYS A 70 -11.56 -16.13 28.92
C LYS A 70 -10.95 -16.70 27.65
N ASP A 71 -9.79 -17.31 27.83
CA ASP A 71 -9.03 -18.05 26.82
C ASP A 71 -9.73 -19.37 26.46
#